data_AF-W9VIL0-F1
#
_entry.id   AF-W9VIL0-F1
#
_cell.length_a   1.000
_cell.length_b   1.000
_cell.length_c   1.000
_cell.angle_alpha   90.00
_cell.angle_beta   90.00
_cell.angle_gamma   90.00
#
_symmetry.space_group_name_H-M   'P 1'
#
loop_
_entity.id
_entity.type
_entity.pdbx_description
1 polymer ?
#
loop_
_entity_poly.entity_id
_entity_poly.type
_entity_poly.pdbx_seq_one_letter_code
_entity_poly.pdbx_strand_id
1 'polypeptide(L)'
;MSEAKVKPKGFQEWMEINIWALLIVLGLVLSVGGLVEIVPLFFMKNTLEHTKFPEIVWDKSGREPIVTVDEAGKTAWNWQPGDGVRPYTAVEVAGRDIFQREGCYLCHSQMIRPFRDEKERYGHYSLASESIFDHPFQWGSKRTGPDLARVGGKYSDEWHRQHLRDPRALVPESVMPGYPWLDESYVNGKSVRRHMKGLRLVGVPYSDADVESAPALLEGKTEMDALVAYLQVLGTMVKLDDSKAYRE
;
A
#
# COMPACT_ATOMS: atom_id res chain seq x y z
N MET A 1 66.39 -3.65 2.13
CA MET A 1 65.98 -4.10 3.48
C MET A 1 64.67 -4.85 3.32
N SER A 2 64.61 -6.04 3.89
CA SER A 2 63.72 -7.16 3.51
C SER A 2 62.23 -6.84 3.52
N GLU A 3 61.60 -6.85 2.34
CA GLU A 3 60.16 -7.14 2.18
C GLU A 3 59.91 -8.62 2.46
N ALA A 4 60.11 -9.06 3.71
CA ALA A 4 59.65 -10.37 4.12
C ALA A 4 58.12 -10.29 4.20
N LYS A 5 57.41 -10.81 3.19
CA LYS A 5 55.96 -11.05 3.27
C LYS A 5 55.71 -11.89 4.53
N VAL A 6 55.19 -11.25 5.58
CA VAL A 6 54.82 -11.94 6.82
C VAL A 6 53.80 -12.99 6.44
N LYS A 7 54.18 -14.26 6.57
CA LYS A 7 53.30 -15.38 6.26
C LYS A 7 52.19 -15.37 7.32
N PRO A 8 50.91 -15.32 6.93
CA PRO A 8 49.82 -15.25 7.88
C PRO A 8 49.83 -16.49 8.78
N LYS A 9 49.65 -16.28 10.09
CA LYS A 9 49.68 -17.34 11.10
C LYS A 9 48.36 -18.12 11.17
N GLY A 10 47.30 -17.59 10.55
CA GLY A 10 45.99 -18.23 10.49
C GLY A 10 45.08 -17.69 9.40
N PHE A 11 43.91 -18.31 9.26
CA PHE A 11 42.91 -17.95 8.24
C PHE A 11 42.41 -16.51 8.40
N GLN A 12 42.19 -16.05 9.63
CA GLN A 12 41.80 -14.67 9.92
C GLN A 12 42.84 -13.65 9.42
N GLU A 13 44.10 -13.81 9.83
CA GLU A 13 45.19 -12.92 9.42
C GLU A 13 45.42 -12.96 7.90
N TRP A 14 45.21 -14.13 7.27
CA TRP A 14 45.23 -14.24 5.81
C TRP A 14 44.08 -13.45 5.15
N MET A 15 42.87 -13.45 5.71
CA MET A 15 41.76 -12.65 5.17
C MET A 15 41.99 -11.15 5.36
N GLU A 16 42.55 -10.73 6.50
CA GLU A 16 42.81 -9.31 6.79
C GLU A 16 43.83 -8.68 5.83
N ILE A 17 44.80 -9.46 5.35
CA ILE A 17 45.81 -8.98 4.39
C ILE A 17 45.38 -9.13 2.92
N ASN A 18 44.29 -9.85 2.63
CA ASN A 18 43.78 -10.08 1.27
C ASN A 18 42.45 -9.34 1.06
N ILE A 19 42.49 -8.16 0.43
CA ILE A 19 41.31 -7.32 0.21
C ILE A 19 40.14 -8.07 -0.47
N TRP A 20 40.42 -8.94 -1.44
CA TRP A 20 39.40 -9.73 -2.12
C TRP A 20 38.76 -10.78 -1.21
N ALA A 21 39.55 -11.44 -0.37
CA ALA A 21 39.03 -12.42 0.58
C ALA A 21 38.13 -11.72 1.63
N LEU A 22 38.56 -10.57 2.13
CA LEU A 22 37.78 -9.75 3.05
C LEU A 22 36.44 -9.31 2.43
N LEU A 23 36.45 -8.80 1.20
CA LEU A 23 35.25 -8.37 0.49
C LEU A 23 34.27 -9.52 0.24
N ILE A 24 34.77 -10.70 -0.13
CA ILE A 24 33.93 -11.89 -0.36
C ILE A 24 33.24 -12.31 0.94
N VAL A 25 34.00 -12.43 2.04
CA VAL A 25 33.44 -12.87 3.33
C VAL A 25 32.46 -11.84 3.88
N LEU A 26 32.78 -10.55 3.78
CA LEU A 26 31.86 -9.48 4.17
C LEU A 26 30.55 -9.55 3.37
N GLY A 27 30.65 -9.72 2.05
CA GLY A 27 29.48 -9.88 1.18
C GLY A 27 28.62 -11.09 1.57
N LEU A 28 29.25 -12.24 1.86
CA LEU A 28 28.55 -13.44 2.32
C LEU A 28 27.83 -13.20 3.64
N VAL A 29 28.53 -12.67 4.65
CA VAL A 29 27.97 -12.45 6.00
C VAL A 29 26.80 -11.47 5.97
N LEU A 30 26.94 -10.34 5.26
CA LEU A 30 25.86 -9.35 5.14
C LEU A 30 24.65 -9.90 4.35
N SER A 31 24.86 -10.86 3.44
CA SER A 31 23.79 -11.45 2.65
C SER A 31 22.92 -12.46 3.44
N VAL A 32 23.45 -13.07 4.51
CA VAL A 32 22.73 -14.12 5.25
C VAL A 32 21.38 -13.61 5.79
N GLY A 33 21.36 -12.43 6.41
CA GLY A 33 20.12 -11.85 6.96
C GLY A 33 19.04 -11.66 5.90
N GLY A 34 19.39 -11.03 4.77
CA GLY A 34 18.46 -10.84 3.65
C GLY A 34 17.98 -12.16 3.04
N LEU A 35 18.87 -13.15 2.90
CA LEU A 35 18.50 -14.47 2.37
C LEU A 35 17.54 -15.23 3.31
N VAL A 36 17.71 -15.11 4.62
CA VAL A 36 16.88 -15.82 5.60
C VAL A 36 15.54 -15.13 5.84
N GLU A 37 15.49 -13.80 5.83
CA GLU A 37 14.28 -13.04 6.16
C GLU A 37 13.40 -12.75 4.93
N ILE A 38 14.00 -12.42 3.77
CA ILE A 38 13.26 -11.94 2.60
C ILE A 38 12.90 -13.09 1.65
N VAL A 39 13.87 -13.94 1.31
CA VAL A 39 13.66 -14.97 0.28
C VAL A 39 12.51 -15.92 0.62
N PRO A 40 12.35 -16.42 1.86
CA PRO A 40 11.24 -17.31 2.19
C PRO A 40 9.86 -16.67 1.99
N LEU A 41 9.72 -15.35 2.19
CA LEU A 41 8.43 -14.65 2.04
C LEU A 41 7.87 -14.75 0.62
N PHE A 42 8.71 -14.93 -0.40
CA PHE A 42 8.24 -15.16 -1.79
C PHE A 42 7.58 -16.53 -1.99
N PHE A 43 7.86 -17.51 -1.12
CA PHE A 43 7.42 -18.90 -1.29
C PHE A 43 6.48 -19.38 -0.18
N MET A 44 6.51 -18.73 0.98
CA MET A 44 5.68 -19.04 2.15
C MET A 44 4.25 -18.57 1.97
N LYS A 45 3.40 -19.45 1.42
CA LYS A 45 1.97 -19.19 1.20
C LYS A 45 1.18 -18.92 2.49
N ASN A 46 1.62 -19.49 3.62
CA ASN A 46 1.01 -19.29 4.92
C ASN A 46 1.15 -17.86 5.50
N THR A 47 1.93 -16.98 4.85
CA THR A 47 2.02 -15.57 5.25
C THR A 47 0.83 -14.74 4.78
N LEU A 48 0.06 -15.23 3.81
CA LEU A 48 -1.10 -14.55 3.24
C LEU A 48 -2.37 -15.33 3.59
N GLU A 49 -3.24 -14.69 4.36
CA GLU A 49 -4.47 -15.26 4.90
C GLU A 49 -5.43 -15.75 3.81
N HIS A 50 -5.41 -15.13 2.63
CA HIS A 50 -6.27 -15.55 1.52
C HIS A 50 -5.99 -16.98 1.02
N THR A 51 -4.85 -17.57 1.38
CA THR A 51 -4.55 -18.97 1.05
C THR A 51 -5.39 -19.96 1.86
N LYS A 52 -5.79 -19.58 3.09
CA LYS A 52 -6.68 -20.34 3.97
C LYS A 52 -8.13 -19.84 3.88
N PHE A 53 -8.31 -18.54 3.62
CA PHE A 53 -9.60 -17.85 3.53
C PHE A 53 -9.73 -17.15 2.16
N PRO A 54 -10.02 -17.88 1.07
CA PRO A 54 -10.06 -17.31 -0.28
C PRO A 54 -11.01 -16.13 -0.44
N GLU A 55 -12.04 -16.02 0.40
CA GLU A 55 -12.98 -14.89 0.42
C GLU A 55 -12.35 -13.53 0.73
N ILE A 56 -11.12 -13.50 1.23
CA ILE A 56 -10.40 -12.26 1.53
C ILE A 56 -10.01 -11.52 0.24
N VAL A 57 -9.75 -12.21 -0.87
CA VAL A 57 -9.35 -11.60 -2.15
C VAL A 57 -10.47 -11.81 -3.15
N TRP A 58 -10.77 -10.77 -3.92
CA TRP A 58 -11.82 -10.80 -4.91
C TRP A 58 -11.44 -11.73 -6.07
N ASP A 59 -12.23 -12.79 -6.27
CA ASP A 59 -11.98 -13.92 -7.18
C ASP A 59 -12.06 -13.56 -8.68
N LYS A 60 -12.68 -12.42 -8.98
CA LYS A 60 -12.86 -11.88 -10.34
C LYS A 60 -11.76 -10.91 -10.76
N SER A 61 -10.82 -10.59 -9.86
CA SER A 61 -9.71 -9.66 -10.15
C SER A 61 -8.96 -10.07 -11.43
N GLY A 62 -8.85 -9.14 -12.38
CA GLY A 62 -8.17 -9.34 -13.66
C GLY A 62 -8.98 -10.08 -14.73
N ARG A 63 -10.12 -10.68 -14.37
CA ARG A 63 -11.06 -11.34 -15.31
C ARG A 63 -12.20 -10.42 -15.70
N GLU A 64 -12.73 -9.69 -14.72
CA GLU A 64 -13.80 -8.72 -14.90
C GLU A 64 -13.29 -7.31 -14.54
N PRO A 65 -13.69 -6.26 -15.28
CA PRO A 65 -13.36 -4.89 -14.91
C PRO A 65 -14.05 -4.52 -13.60
N ILE A 66 -13.37 -3.73 -12.77
CA ILE A 66 -13.88 -3.25 -11.49
C ILE A 66 -14.98 -2.21 -11.71
N VAL A 67 -14.70 -1.26 -12.62
CA VAL A 67 -15.62 -0.19 -13.03
C VAL A 67 -15.63 -0.13 -14.55
N THR A 68 -16.82 -0.14 -15.13
CA THR A 68 -17.01 0.13 -16.56
C THR A 68 -17.62 1.51 -16.74
N VAL A 69 -17.31 2.14 -17.88
CA VAL A 69 -17.88 3.43 -18.29
C VAL A 69 -18.63 3.17 -19.59
N ASP A 70 -19.91 3.50 -19.64
CA ASP A 70 -20.69 3.40 -20.88
C ASP A 70 -20.43 4.59 -21.83
N GLU A 71 -21.02 4.54 -23.03
CA GLU A 71 -20.88 5.61 -24.03
C GLU A 71 -21.44 6.96 -23.56
N ALA A 72 -22.32 6.96 -22.55
CA ALA A 72 -22.89 8.16 -21.95
C ALA A 72 -22.07 8.68 -20.75
N GLY A 73 -20.92 8.05 -20.45
CA GLY A 73 -20.05 8.43 -19.33
C GLY A 73 -20.54 7.94 -17.96
N LYS A 74 -21.56 7.08 -17.91
CA LYS A 74 -22.07 6.53 -16.66
C LYS A 74 -21.22 5.34 -16.22
N THR A 75 -20.84 5.35 -14.94
CA THR A 75 -20.07 4.29 -14.32
C THR A 75 -20.96 3.16 -13.82
N ALA A 76 -20.59 1.90 -14.08
CA ALA A 76 -21.18 0.73 -13.46
C ALA A 76 -20.11 -0.06 -12.67
N TRP A 77 -20.45 -0.46 -11.46
CA TRP A 77 -19.55 -1.16 -10.53
C TRP A 77 -19.87 -2.65 -10.49
N ASN A 78 -18.85 -3.48 -10.66
CA ASN A 78 -18.96 -4.95 -10.55
C ASN A 78 -18.51 -5.49 -9.19
N TRP A 79 -18.24 -4.58 -8.26
CA TRP A 79 -17.69 -4.87 -6.94
C TRP A 79 -18.41 -4.02 -5.89
N GLN A 80 -18.67 -4.61 -4.72
CA GLN A 80 -19.26 -3.94 -3.56
C GLN A 80 -18.36 -4.08 -2.33
N PRO A 81 -18.42 -3.14 -1.36
CA PRO A 81 -17.70 -3.26 -0.11
C PRO A 81 -17.95 -4.61 0.59
N GLY A 82 -16.86 -5.32 0.87
CA GLY A 82 -16.89 -6.64 1.49
C GLY A 82 -16.76 -7.84 0.54
N ASP A 83 -16.80 -7.63 -0.78
CA ASP A 83 -16.64 -8.70 -1.79
C ASP A 83 -15.21 -9.27 -1.88
N GLY A 84 -14.25 -8.65 -1.18
CA GLY A 84 -12.84 -9.06 -1.14
C GLY A 84 -11.89 -7.98 -1.64
N VAL A 85 -10.62 -8.11 -1.28
CA VAL A 85 -9.52 -7.27 -1.72
C VAL A 85 -9.38 -7.35 -3.23
N ARG A 86 -9.45 -6.19 -3.88
CA ARG A 86 -9.26 -6.01 -5.32
C ARG A 86 -8.17 -4.97 -5.56
N PRO A 87 -7.57 -4.93 -6.76
CA PRO A 87 -6.76 -3.78 -7.16
C PRO A 87 -7.52 -2.47 -7.00
N TYR A 88 -6.80 -1.39 -6.73
CA TYR A 88 -7.40 -0.05 -6.66
C TYR A 88 -7.96 0.37 -8.02
N THR A 89 -9.11 1.05 -8.04
CA THR A 89 -9.62 1.67 -9.28
C THR A 89 -8.67 2.78 -9.76
N ALA A 90 -8.81 3.24 -11.00
CA ALA A 90 -7.98 4.34 -11.52
C ALA A 90 -8.03 5.59 -10.64
N VAL A 91 -9.20 5.92 -10.08
CA VAL A 91 -9.39 7.07 -9.17
C VAL A 91 -8.67 6.85 -7.84
N GLU A 92 -8.76 5.64 -7.29
CA GLU A 92 -8.07 5.26 -6.05
C GLU A 92 -6.55 5.18 -6.23
N VAL A 93 -6.04 4.70 -7.38
CA VAL A 93 -4.61 4.71 -7.71
C VAL A 93 -4.09 6.15 -7.71
N ALA A 94 -4.80 7.06 -8.36
CA ALA A 94 -4.44 8.47 -8.36
C ALA A 94 -4.42 9.05 -6.93
N GLY A 95 -5.44 8.73 -6.12
CA GLY A 95 -5.52 9.16 -4.72
C GLY A 95 -4.38 8.63 -3.87
N ARG A 96 -3.99 7.37 -4.08
CA ARG A 96 -2.85 6.74 -3.40
C ARG A 96 -1.52 7.35 -3.80
N ASP A 97 -1.36 7.74 -5.06
CA ASP A 97 -0.17 8.45 -5.53
C ASP A 97 -0.07 9.84 -4.88
N ILE A 98 -1.20 10.53 -4.73
CA ILE A 98 -1.28 11.82 -4.03
C ILE A 98 -0.98 11.63 -2.54
N PHE A 99 -1.56 10.62 -1.89
CA PHE A 99 -1.28 10.30 -0.48
C PHE A 99 0.21 10.11 -0.22
N GLN A 100 0.91 9.45 -1.14
CA GLN A 100 2.37 9.27 -1.07
C GLN A 100 3.12 10.58 -1.36
N ARG A 101 2.72 11.33 -2.39
CA ARG A 101 3.35 12.60 -2.76
C ARG A 101 3.28 13.63 -1.63
N GLU A 102 2.13 13.72 -0.96
CA GLU A 102 1.89 14.63 0.15
C GLU A 102 2.51 14.16 1.48
N GLY A 103 3.11 12.96 1.50
CA GLY A 103 3.80 12.44 2.67
C GLY A 103 2.88 12.05 3.83
N CYS A 104 1.61 11.73 3.56
CA CYS A 104 0.64 11.40 4.61
C CYS A 104 1.11 10.24 5.50
N TYR A 105 1.86 9.29 4.94
CA TYR A 105 2.47 8.15 5.64
C TYR A 105 3.48 8.54 6.73
N LEU A 106 3.99 9.78 6.73
CA LEU A 106 4.89 10.29 7.78
C LEU A 106 4.14 10.54 9.11
N CYS A 107 2.82 10.72 9.04
CA CYS A 107 1.97 11.03 10.18
C CYS A 107 0.93 9.95 10.45
N HIS A 108 0.49 9.23 9.42
CA HIS A 108 -0.59 8.25 9.49
C HIS A 108 -0.07 6.86 9.11
N SER A 109 -0.40 5.87 9.93
CA SER A 109 -0.16 4.47 9.58
C SER A 109 -1.38 3.84 8.94
N GLN A 110 -1.17 2.79 8.15
CA GLN A 110 -2.21 1.90 7.66
C GLN A 110 -1.91 0.46 8.05
N MET A 111 -1.75 0.21 9.35
CA MET A 111 -1.50 -1.13 9.89
C MET A 111 -1.96 -1.20 11.34
N ILE A 112 -3.12 -1.81 11.56
CA ILE A 112 -3.70 -2.01 12.91
C ILE A 112 -3.07 -3.26 13.53
N ARG A 113 -2.50 -3.12 14.72
CA ARG A 113 -1.85 -4.21 15.47
C ARG A 113 -2.89 -5.07 16.20
N PRO A 114 -2.61 -6.36 16.49
CA PRO A 114 -3.55 -7.30 17.12
C PRO A 114 -3.67 -7.09 18.64
N PHE A 115 -3.87 -5.86 19.08
CA PHE A 115 -4.11 -5.54 20.48
C PHE A 115 -5.54 -5.08 20.68
N ARG A 116 -6.11 -5.37 21.85
CA ARG A 116 -7.48 -4.96 22.19
C ARG A 116 -7.68 -3.46 22.06
N ASP A 117 -6.78 -2.63 22.61
CA ASP A 117 -6.91 -1.17 22.54
C ASP A 117 -6.87 -0.63 21.10
N GLU A 118 -6.07 -1.24 20.22
CA GLU A 118 -6.08 -0.87 18.80
C GLU A 118 -7.37 -1.31 18.11
N LYS A 119 -7.89 -2.47 18.49
CA LYS A 119 -9.16 -2.97 17.96
C LYS A 119 -10.32 -2.02 18.30
N GLU A 120 -10.45 -1.61 19.55
CA GLU A 120 -11.51 -0.69 19.98
C GLU A 120 -11.40 0.67 19.27
N ARG A 121 -10.17 1.15 19.03
CA ARG A 121 -9.93 2.46 18.42
C ARG A 121 -10.13 2.47 16.91
N TYR A 122 -9.62 1.46 16.21
CA TYR A 122 -9.51 1.48 14.76
C TYR A 122 -10.35 0.42 14.05
N GLY A 123 -10.69 -0.68 14.73
CA GLY A 123 -11.38 -1.84 14.18
C GLY A 123 -10.46 -3.06 14.11
N HIS A 124 -10.87 -4.09 13.37
CA HIS A 124 -10.12 -5.35 13.27
C HIS A 124 -8.63 -5.15 12.93
N TYR A 125 -7.73 -6.00 13.42
CA TYR A 125 -6.31 -5.90 13.07
C TYR A 125 -6.11 -6.07 11.55
N SER A 126 -5.06 -5.47 11.01
CA SER A 126 -4.77 -5.57 9.57
C SER A 126 -4.25 -6.96 9.22
N LEU A 127 -4.74 -7.50 8.10
CA LEU A 127 -4.27 -8.75 7.49
C LEU A 127 -3.19 -8.46 6.45
N ALA A 128 -2.24 -9.38 6.26
CA ALA A 128 -1.21 -9.23 5.22
C ALA A 128 -1.83 -9.15 3.81
N SER A 129 -2.90 -9.92 3.59
CA SER A 129 -3.63 -9.95 2.32
C SER A 129 -4.31 -8.61 1.96
N GLU A 130 -4.59 -7.73 2.93
CA GLU A 130 -5.17 -6.40 2.67
C GLU A 130 -4.17 -5.48 1.92
N SER A 131 -2.86 -5.72 2.05
CA SER A 131 -1.80 -4.94 1.39
C SER A 131 -1.15 -5.65 0.20
N ILE A 132 -1.74 -6.74 -0.30
CA ILE A 132 -1.12 -7.56 -1.37
C ILE A 132 -0.91 -6.79 -2.69
N PHE A 133 -1.72 -5.76 -2.95
CA PHE A 133 -1.61 -4.91 -4.15
C PHE A 133 -0.94 -3.55 -3.87
N ASP A 134 -0.43 -3.35 -2.64
CA ASP A 134 0.21 -2.09 -2.28
C ASP A 134 1.68 -2.06 -2.73
N HIS A 135 1.94 -1.38 -3.84
CA HIS A 135 3.29 -1.11 -4.31
C HIS A 135 3.59 0.40 -4.29
N PRO A 136 4.45 0.90 -3.37
CA PRO A 136 4.98 0.24 -2.16
C PRO A 136 3.96 0.19 -1.00
N PHE A 137 4.14 -0.72 -0.04
CA PHE A 137 3.27 -0.83 1.15
C PHE A 137 3.11 0.52 1.89
N GLN A 138 1.92 0.77 2.49
CA GLN A 138 1.61 2.02 3.22
C GLN A 138 1.55 1.82 4.74
N TRP A 139 2.18 0.76 5.26
CA TRP A 139 2.28 0.58 6.70
C TRP A 139 3.12 1.71 7.29
N GLY A 140 2.57 2.41 8.27
CA GLY A 140 3.26 3.55 8.88
C GLY A 140 4.28 3.10 9.93
N SER A 141 5.32 3.91 10.09
CA SER A 141 6.30 3.78 11.17
C SER A 141 6.05 4.76 12.32
N LYS A 142 5.12 5.71 12.14
CA LYS A 142 4.77 6.75 13.10
C LYS A 142 3.27 7.02 13.08
N ARG A 143 2.73 7.49 14.21
CA ARG A 143 1.35 7.96 14.38
C ARG A 143 1.34 9.32 15.05
N THR A 144 1.57 10.37 14.26
CA THR A 144 1.28 11.76 14.68
C THR A 144 -0.22 11.99 14.61
N GLY A 145 -0.85 11.51 13.53
CA GLY A 145 -2.29 11.37 13.41
C GLY A 145 -2.75 9.92 13.63
N PRO A 146 -4.07 9.67 13.62
CA PRO A 146 -4.63 8.32 13.82
C PRO A 146 -4.28 7.36 12.68
N ASP A 147 -4.41 6.05 12.93
CA ASP A 147 -4.30 5.03 11.88
C ASP A 147 -5.48 5.13 10.90
N LEU A 148 -5.21 4.95 9.60
CA LEU A 148 -6.16 5.11 8.50
C LEU A 148 -6.56 3.79 7.83
N ALA A 149 -6.04 2.63 8.26
CA ALA A 149 -6.28 1.34 7.60
C ALA A 149 -7.76 0.99 7.48
N ARG A 150 -8.62 1.57 8.33
CA ARG A 150 -10.07 1.38 8.34
C ARG A 150 -10.83 2.70 8.48
N VAL A 151 -10.46 3.70 7.69
CA VAL A 151 -11.16 5.00 7.69
C VAL A 151 -12.35 5.02 6.73
N GLY A 152 -12.39 4.12 5.74
CA GLY A 152 -13.45 4.09 4.75
C GLY A 152 -14.84 3.92 5.38
N GLY A 153 -15.77 4.78 4.98
CA GLY A 153 -17.13 4.83 5.51
C GLY A 153 -17.30 5.41 6.92
N LYS A 154 -16.21 5.74 7.65
CA LYS A 154 -16.32 6.37 8.99
C LYS A 154 -16.69 7.85 8.93
N TYR A 155 -16.27 8.53 7.87
CA TYR A 155 -16.54 9.95 7.63
C TYR A 155 -17.13 10.14 6.24
N SER A 156 -17.94 11.20 6.06
CA SER A 156 -18.47 11.55 4.74
C SER A 156 -17.37 12.14 3.85
N ASP A 157 -17.56 12.05 2.54
CA ASP A 157 -16.63 12.66 1.58
C ASP A 157 -16.48 14.17 1.83
N GLU A 158 -17.57 14.86 2.20
CA GLU A 158 -17.53 16.28 2.52
C GLU A 158 -16.72 16.57 3.79
N TRP A 159 -16.83 15.71 4.81
CA TRP A 159 -15.96 15.82 5.99
C TRP A 159 -14.49 15.67 5.59
N HIS A 160 -14.17 14.70 4.73
CA HIS A 160 -12.79 14.54 4.24
C HIS A 160 -12.31 15.77 3.48
N ARG A 161 -13.12 16.35 2.58
CA ARG A 161 -12.77 17.58 1.84
C ARG A 161 -12.51 18.74 2.79
N GLN A 162 -13.41 18.98 3.74
CA GLN A 162 -13.26 20.07 4.71
C GLN A 162 -12.04 19.86 5.62
N HIS A 163 -11.85 18.63 6.13
CA HIS A 163 -10.70 18.28 6.96
C HIS A 163 -9.39 18.43 6.19
N LEU A 164 -9.33 18.02 4.92
CA LEU A 164 -8.11 18.15 4.12
C LEU A 164 -7.81 19.62 3.79
N ARG A 165 -8.82 20.46 3.52
CA ARG A 165 -8.63 21.91 3.29
C ARG A 165 -8.10 22.63 4.52
N ASP A 166 -8.79 22.44 5.65
CA ASP A 166 -8.42 23.05 6.92
C ASP A 166 -8.74 22.10 8.08
N PRO A 167 -7.77 21.27 8.51
CA PRO A 167 -7.98 20.33 9.60
C PRO A 167 -8.41 21.02 10.90
N ARG A 168 -7.96 22.26 11.13
CA ARG A 168 -8.26 23.01 12.36
C ARG A 168 -9.67 23.59 12.38
N ALA A 169 -10.34 23.67 11.23
CA ALA A 169 -11.75 24.07 11.18
C ALA A 169 -12.68 23.00 11.78
N LEU A 170 -12.30 21.71 11.69
CA LEU A 170 -13.09 20.60 12.22
C LEU A 170 -12.52 20.04 13.54
N VAL A 171 -11.20 20.05 13.69
CA VAL A 171 -10.49 19.57 14.87
C VAL A 171 -9.49 20.65 15.30
N PRO A 172 -9.89 21.60 16.16
CA PRO A 172 -9.10 22.79 16.51
C PRO A 172 -7.65 22.49 16.96
N GLU A 173 -7.45 21.37 17.64
CA GLU A 173 -6.17 20.88 18.14
C GLU A 173 -5.34 20.09 17.10
N SER A 174 -5.83 19.97 15.87
CA SER A 174 -5.14 19.21 14.82
C SER A 174 -3.80 19.84 14.46
N VAL A 175 -2.75 19.00 14.47
CA VAL A 175 -1.41 19.35 13.99
C VAL A 175 -1.22 19.03 12.50
N MET A 176 -2.27 18.53 11.83
CA MET A 176 -2.21 18.19 10.41
C MET A 176 -2.10 19.47 9.55
N PRO A 177 -1.23 19.48 8.51
CA PRO A 177 -1.21 20.56 7.52
C PRO A 177 -2.53 20.64 6.74
N GLY A 178 -2.87 21.83 6.24
CA GLY A 178 -3.97 21.99 5.28
C GLY A 178 -3.47 21.76 3.85
N TYR A 179 -4.29 21.13 3.02
CA TYR A 179 -4.03 20.74 1.64
C TYR A 179 -5.05 21.35 0.64
N PRO A 180 -5.33 22.68 0.69
CA PRO A 180 -6.36 23.30 -0.15
C PRO A 180 -6.06 23.25 -1.65
N TRP A 181 -4.78 23.14 -2.05
CA TRP A 181 -4.38 23.06 -3.47
C TRP A 181 -4.93 21.83 -4.19
N LEU A 182 -5.34 20.79 -3.46
CA LEU A 182 -5.90 19.57 -4.04
C LEU A 182 -7.24 19.83 -4.75
N ASP A 183 -7.96 20.90 -4.42
CA ASP A 183 -9.20 21.29 -5.11
C ASP A 183 -8.96 21.90 -6.49
N GLU A 184 -7.82 22.55 -6.67
CA GLU A 184 -7.49 23.27 -7.92
C GLU A 184 -6.60 22.43 -8.86
N SER A 185 -6.02 21.35 -8.33
CA SER A 185 -5.15 20.45 -9.06
C SER A 185 -5.95 19.29 -9.65
N TYR A 186 -5.74 18.99 -10.93
CA TYR A 186 -6.45 17.92 -11.64
C TYR A 186 -5.56 16.71 -11.86
N VAL A 187 -6.14 15.52 -11.75
CA VAL A 187 -5.43 14.25 -11.97
C VAL A 187 -5.17 14.00 -13.46
N ASN A 188 -3.99 13.44 -13.77
CA ASN A 188 -3.61 13.12 -15.14
C ASN A 188 -3.90 11.66 -15.50
N GLY A 189 -5.01 11.42 -16.19
CA GLY A 189 -5.43 10.08 -16.61
C GLY A 189 -4.41 9.30 -17.45
N LYS A 190 -3.59 9.97 -18.27
CA LYS A 190 -2.53 9.31 -19.06
C LYS A 190 -1.40 8.80 -18.17
N SER A 191 -1.06 9.55 -17.13
CA SER A 191 -0.04 9.18 -16.15
C SER A 191 -0.50 7.99 -15.31
N VAL A 192 -1.74 8.04 -14.82
CA VAL A 192 -2.34 6.95 -14.02
C VAL A 192 -2.47 5.68 -14.85
N ARG A 193 -2.91 5.76 -16.11
CA ARG A 193 -2.91 4.59 -17.01
C ARG A 193 -1.53 3.96 -17.14
N ARG A 194 -0.48 4.77 -17.26
CA ARG A 194 0.91 4.26 -17.32
C ARG A 194 1.30 3.59 -16.00
N HIS A 195 0.92 4.18 -14.87
CA HIS A 195 1.17 3.59 -13.55
C HIS A 195 0.46 2.24 -13.40
N MET A 196 -0.82 2.13 -13.77
CA MET A 196 -1.56 0.86 -13.76
C MET A 196 -0.91 -0.20 -14.65
N LYS A 197 -0.37 0.17 -15.82
CA LYS A 197 0.43 -0.75 -16.65
C LYS A 197 1.68 -1.23 -15.91
N GLY A 198 2.36 -0.35 -15.16
CA GLY A 198 3.48 -0.71 -14.29
C GLY A 198 3.09 -1.64 -13.15
N LEU A 199 1.99 -1.35 -12.45
CA LEU A 199 1.43 -2.21 -11.40
C LEU A 199 1.09 -3.61 -11.94
N ARG A 200 0.55 -3.68 -13.17
CA ARG A 200 0.30 -4.97 -13.84
C ARG A 200 1.59 -5.75 -14.10
N LEU A 201 2.69 -5.09 -14.43
CA LEU A 201 4.00 -5.75 -14.62
C LEU A 201 4.56 -6.35 -13.33
N VAL A 202 4.22 -5.80 -12.16
CA VAL A 202 4.64 -6.34 -10.86
C VAL A 202 3.63 -7.32 -10.25
N GLY A 203 2.59 -7.68 -10.99
CA GLY A 203 1.65 -8.75 -10.61
C GLY A 203 0.28 -8.30 -10.13
N VAL A 204 -0.03 -6.99 -10.13
CA VAL A 204 -1.39 -6.52 -9.79
C VAL A 204 -2.37 -6.90 -10.92
N PRO A 205 -3.45 -7.66 -10.63
CA PRO A 205 -4.32 -8.26 -11.63
C PRO A 205 -5.32 -7.26 -12.22
N TYR A 206 -4.84 -6.29 -13.01
CA TYR A 206 -5.69 -5.41 -13.80
C TYR A 206 -6.12 -6.05 -15.11
N SER A 207 -7.41 -5.98 -15.43
CA SER A 207 -7.90 -6.29 -16.78
C SER A 207 -7.49 -5.20 -17.77
N ASP A 208 -7.54 -5.49 -19.07
CA ASP A 208 -7.29 -4.45 -20.10
C ASP A 208 -8.33 -3.32 -20.02
N ALA A 209 -9.58 -3.67 -19.68
CA ALA A 209 -10.66 -2.70 -19.52
C ALA A 209 -10.42 -1.74 -18.34
N ASP A 210 -9.88 -2.22 -17.21
CA ASP A 210 -9.51 -1.36 -16.08
C ASP A 210 -8.47 -0.30 -16.49
N VAL A 211 -7.48 -0.72 -17.27
CA VAL A 211 -6.39 0.15 -17.69
C VAL A 211 -6.85 1.15 -18.75
N GLU A 212 -7.61 0.71 -19.75
CA GLU A 212 -8.01 1.58 -20.86
C GLU A 212 -9.16 2.54 -20.49
N SER A 213 -9.99 2.21 -19.50
CA SER A 213 -11.01 3.13 -18.97
C SER A 213 -10.45 4.23 -18.05
N ALA A 214 -9.20 4.10 -17.58
CA ALA A 214 -8.61 5.03 -16.61
C ALA A 214 -8.68 6.51 -17.00
N PRO A 215 -8.37 6.93 -18.25
CA PRO A 215 -8.47 8.35 -18.63
C PRO A 215 -9.90 8.90 -18.54
N ALA A 216 -10.91 8.11 -18.93
CA ALA A 216 -12.32 8.52 -18.86
C ALA A 216 -12.78 8.63 -17.40
N LEU A 217 -12.38 7.67 -16.55
CA LEU A 217 -12.70 7.69 -15.11
C LEU A 217 -12.10 8.88 -14.37
N LEU A 218 -11.02 9.47 -14.88
CA LEU A 218 -10.28 10.56 -14.25
C LEU A 218 -10.60 11.93 -14.87
N GLU A 219 -11.42 11.98 -15.91
CA GLU A 219 -11.76 13.22 -16.60
C GLU A 219 -12.47 14.19 -15.66
N GLY A 220 -11.94 15.42 -15.58
CA GLY A 220 -12.49 16.48 -14.73
C GLY A 220 -12.36 16.26 -13.22
N LYS A 221 -11.71 15.18 -12.77
CA LYS A 221 -11.51 14.92 -11.34
C LYS A 221 -10.36 15.76 -10.79
N THR A 222 -10.56 16.27 -9.58
CA THR A 222 -9.51 16.93 -8.82
C THR A 222 -8.65 15.91 -8.09
N GLU A 223 -7.48 16.34 -7.62
CA GLU A 223 -6.65 15.54 -6.72
C GLU A 223 -7.36 15.30 -5.38
N MET A 224 -8.19 16.25 -4.94
CA MET A 224 -9.04 16.08 -3.76
C MET A 224 -10.02 14.93 -3.95
N ASP A 225 -10.71 14.85 -5.10
CA ASP A 225 -11.64 13.76 -5.40
C ASP A 225 -10.94 12.39 -5.40
N ALA A 226 -9.75 12.34 -5.97
CA ALA A 226 -8.95 11.12 -6.01
C ALA A 226 -8.49 10.68 -4.62
N LEU A 227 -7.96 11.61 -3.82
CA LEU A 227 -7.51 11.33 -2.45
C LEU A 227 -8.66 10.87 -1.56
N VAL A 228 -9.83 11.51 -1.65
CA VAL A 228 -11.04 11.10 -0.92
C VAL A 228 -11.47 9.70 -1.35
N ALA A 229 -11.49 9.39 -2.65
CA ALA A 229 -11.81 8.04 -3.12
C ALA A 229 -10.85 6.98 -2.58
N TYR A 230 -9.55 7.27 -2.49
CA TYR A 230 -8.57 6.39 -1.87
C TYR A 230 -8.86 6.20 -0.37
N LEU A 231 -9.10 7.27 0.39
CA LEU A 231 -9.42 7.17 1.82
C LEU A 231 -10.70 6.34 2.06
N GLN A 232 -11.70 6.49 1.20
CA GLN A 232 -12.98 5.79 1.33
C GLN A 232 -12.89 4.27 1.07
N VAL A 233 -11.87 3.79 0.36
CA VAL A 233 -11.68 2.34 0.13
C VAL A 233 -10.90 1.66 1.26
N LEU A 234 -10.22 2.42 2.12
CA LEU A 234 -9.36 1.85 3.16
C LEU A 234 -10.17 1.06 4.20
N GLY A 235 -9.95 -0.26 4.21
CA GLY A 235 -10.55 -1.19 5.17
C GLY A 235 -11.98 -1.60 4.86
N THR A 236 -12.53 -1.19 3.70
CA THR A 236 -13.89 -1.57 3.26
C THR A 236 -13.89 -2.83 2.40
N MET A 237 -12.71 -3.31 1.99
CA MET A 237 -12.62 -4.35 0.98
C MET A 237 -13.07 -5.73 1.46
N VAL A 238 -12.80 -6.06 2.73
CA VAL A 238 -13.07 -7.38 3.31
C VAL A 238 -14.09 -7.25 4.43
N LYS A 239 -15.13 -8.09 4.39
CA LYS A 239 -16.01 -8.28 5.53
C LYS A 239 -15.37 -9.24 6.53
N LEU A 240 -14.76 -8.69 7.56
CA LEU A 240 -14.05 -9.46 8.58
C LEU A 240 -15.01 -10.04 9.62
N ASP A 241 -14.79 -11.30 9.96
CA ASP A 241 -15.56 -12.06 10.94
C ASP A 241 -14.74 -12.23 12.21
N ASP A 242 -15.18 -11.58 13.29
CA ASP A 242 -14.52 -11.63 14.60
C ASP A 242 -14.49 -13.02 15.23
N SER A 243 -15.28 -13.98 14.73
CA SER A 243 -15.24 -15.38 15.16
C SER A 243 -14.10 -16.19 14.52
N LYS A 244 -13.47 -15.67 13.45
CA LYS A 244 -12.39 -16.36 12.73
C LYS A 244 -11.02 -15.93 13.25
N ALA A 245 -10.15 -16.91 13.48
CA ALA A 245 -8.74 -16.69 13.75
C ALA A 245 -7.94 -16.59 12.44
N TYR A 246 -7.71 -15.37 11.95
CA TYR A 246 -7.00 -15.17 10.67
C TYR A 246 -5.48 -15.37 10.74
N ARG A 247 -4.87 -15.46 11.94
CA ARG A 247 -3.42 -15.56 12.14
C ARG A 247 -2.91 -16.96 12.54
N GLU A 248 -3.76 -17.98 12.43
CA GLU A 248 -3.42 -19.38 12.77
C GLU A 248 -3.09 -20.25 11.57
#